data_AF-A0A376YDH2-F1
#
_entry.id   AF-A0A376YDH2-F1
#
_cell.length_a   1.000
_cell.length_b   1.000
_cell.length_c   1.000
_cell.angle_alpha   90.00
_cell.angle_beta   90.00
_cell.angle_gamma   90.00
#
_symmetry.space_group_name_H-M   'P 1'
#
loop_
_entity.id
_entity.type
_entity.pdbx_description
1 polymer ?
#
loop_
_entity_poly.entity_id
_entity_poly.type
_entity_poly.pdbx_seq_one_letter_code
_entity_poly.pdbx_strand_id
1 'polypeptide(L)' 'MKSVLKVSLAALTWLLPVSSHAADKKLVVATDTAFVPFEFKQGDKYVGFDVDLWAAIAKE' A
#
# COMPACT_ATOMS: atom_id res chain seq x y z
N MET A 1 -27.15 -9.33 -37.86
CA MET A 1 -25.90 -10.01 -37.41
C MET A 1 -24.78 -9.05 -36.99
N LYS A 2 -24.59 -7.88 -37.63
CA LYS A 2 -23.52 -6.91 -37.24
C LYS A 2 -23.78 -6.16 -35.92
N SER A 3 -25.04 -6.04 -35.51
CA SER A 3 -25.44 -5.35 -34.27
C SER A 3 -25.19 -6.21 -33.02
N VAL A 4 -25.54 -7.51 -33.08
CA VAL A 4 -25.34 -8.46 -31.96
C VAL A 4 -23.86 -8.66 -31.61
N LEU A 5 -22.96 -8.61 -32.60
CA LEU A 5 -21.51 -8.68 -32.36
C LEU A 5 -20.96 -7.46 -31.59
N LYS A 6 -21.53 -6.27 -31.82
CA LYS A 6 -21.14 -5.02 -31.15
C LYS A 6 -21.65 -4.97 -29.70
N VAL A 7 -22.86 -5.48 -29.46
CA VAL A 7 -23.43 -5.62 -28.12
C VAL A 7 -22.62 -6.60 -27.26
N SER A 8 -22.11 -7.68 -27.87
CA SER A 8 -21.25 -8.65 -27.17
C SER A 8 -19.90 -8.07 -26.71
N LEU A 9 -19.30 -7.16 -27.48
CA LEU A 9 -18.00 -6.58 -27.12
C LEU A 9 -18.12 -5.49 -26.04
N ALA A 10 -19.21 -4.72 -26.05
CA ALA A 10 -19.50 -3.74 -25.01
C ALA A 10 -19.90 -4.38 -23.66
N ALA A 11 -20.55 -5.55 -23.69
CA ALA A 11 -20.87 -6.31 -22.47
C ALA A 11 -19.61 -6.91 -21.82
N LEU A 12 -18.60 -7.28 -22.62
CA LEU A 12 -17.36 -7.89 -22.14
C LEU A 12 -16.49 -6.90 -21.33
N THR A 13 -16.57 -5.60 -21.61
CA THR A 13 -15.81 -4.57 -20.89
C THR A 13 -16.33 -4.26 -19.48
N TRP A 14 -17.57 -4.66 -19.15
CA TRP A 14 -18.14 -4.48 -17.81
C TRP A 14 -17.69 -5.56 -16.80
N LEU A 15 -17.09 -6.65 -17.28
CA LEU A 15 -16.65 -7.79 -16.46
C LEU A 15 -15.17 -7.72 -16.06
N LEU A 16 -14.46 -6.65 -16.43
CA LEU A 16 -13.05 -6.49 -16.06
C LEU A 16 -12.95 -5.69 -14.76
N PRO A 17 -12.68 -6.33 -13.61
CA PRO A 17 -12.32 -5.60 -12.41
C PRO A 17 -11.01 -4.86 -12.69
N VAL A 18 -11.08 -3.52 -12.79
CA VAL A 18 -9.90 -2.67 -12.79
C VAL A 18 -9.39 -2.64 -11.36
N SER A 19 -8.57 -3.61 -11.00
CA SER A 19 -7.85 -3.59 -9.72
C SER A 19 -6.81 -2.46 -9.78
N SER A 20 -7.18 -1.28 -9.26
CA SER A 20 -6.22 -0.22 -8.98
C SER A 20 -5.34 -0.67 -7.83
N HIS A 21 -4.22 -1.34 -8.12
CA HIS A 21 -3.17 -1.51 -7.15
C HIS A 21 -2.52 -0.14 -6.93
N ALA A 22 -2.63 0.38 -5.70
CA ALA A 22 -1.83 1.52 -5.29
C ALA A 22 -0.36 1.14 -5.49
N ALA A 23 0.40 1.98 -6.21
CA ALA A 23 1.82 1.72 -6.44
C ALA A 23 2.53 1.55 -5.09
N ASP A 24 3.42 0.54 -4.98
CA ASP A 24 4.27 0.28 -3.82
C ASP A 24 5.20 1.47 -3.54
N LYS A 25 4.66 2.52 -2.93
CA LYS A 25 5.41 3.72 -2.58
C LYS A 25 6.11 3.47 -1.26
N LYS A 26 7.43 3.72 -1.24
CA LYS A 26 8.20 3.67 0.00
C LYS A 26 7.75 4.78 0.94
N LEU A 27 7.29 4.42 2.13
CA LEU A 27 7.11 5.35 3.24
C LEU A 27 8.48 5.67 3.85
N VAL A 28 8.88 6.94 3.80
CA VAL A 28 10.11 7.43 4.45
C VAL A 28 9.69 8.28 5.63
N VAL A 29 10.12 7.90 6.83
CA VAL A 29 9.78 8.57 8.09
C VAL A 29 11.02 9.21 8.68
N ALA A 30 10.96 10.51 8.97
CA ALA A 30 11.97 11.21 9.75
C ALA A 30 11.57 11.13 11.23
N THR A 31 12.48 10.64 12.07
CA THR A 31 12.25 10.32 13.48
C THR A 31 13.54 10.55 14.28
N ASP A 32 13.42 10.94 15.56
CA ASP A 32 14.54 10.97 16.50
C ASP A 32 14.63 9.64 17.24
N THR A 33 15.85 9.11 17.41
CA THR A 33 16.08 7.80 18.06
C THR A 33 16.35 7.89 19.56
N ALA A 34 16.11 9.06 20.17
CA ALA A 34 16.37 9.31 21.58
C ALA A 34 15.12 9.20 22.47
N PHE A 35 14.02 8.63 21.98
CA PHE A 35 12.73 8.67 22.67
C PHE A 35 12.21 7.27 23.04
N VAL A 36 12.85 6.65 24.04
CA VAL A 36 12.40 5.38 24.61
C VAL A 36 11.07 5.59 25.36
N PRO A 37 10.04 4.75 25.20
CA PRO A 37 10.01 3.47 24.43
C PRO A 37 9.41 3.57 23.02
N PHE A 38 9.22 4.77 22.48
CA PHE A 38 8.49 5.02 21.24
C PHE A 38 9.33 4.79 19.99
N GLU A 39 10.53 5.37 19.94
CA GLU A 39 11.42 5.26 18.78
C GLU A 39 12.88 5.41 19.23
N PHE A 40 13.62 4.32 19.12
CA PHE A 40 15.01 4.26 19.54
C PHE A 40 15.80 3.18 18.81
N LYS A 41 17.13 3.22 18.94
CA LYS A 41 18.01 2.19 18.38
C LYS A 41 18.39 1.13 19.40
N GLN A 42 18.33 -0.12 18.97
CA GLN A 42 18.97 -1.26 19.63
C GLN A 42 19.95 -1.91 18.64
N GLY A 43 21.23 -1.61 18.82
CA GLY A 43 22.26 -1.95 17.83
C GLY A 43 21.96 -1.27 16.49
N ASP A 44 21.84 -2.07 15.43
CA ASP A 44 21.57 -1.59 14.07
C ASP A 44 20.07 -1.50 13.72
N LYS A 45 19.18 -1.81 14.66
CA LYS A 45 17.73 -1.81 14.42
C LYS A 45 17.05 -0.61 15.07
N TYR A 46 16.10 -0.02 14.34
CA TYR A 46 15.10 0.89 14.90
C TYR A 46 13.99 0.05 15.53
N VAL A 47 13.60 0.39 16.76
CA VAL A 47 12.59 -0.32 17.55
C VAL A 47 11.78 0.67 18.39
N GLY A 48 10.62 0.23 18.87
CA GLY A 48 9.73 1.00 19.73
C GLY A 48 8.30 1.03 19.18
N PHE A 49 7.39 1.56 19.98
CA PHE A 49 5.97 1.62 19.64
C PHE A 49 5.69 2.34 18.30
N ASP A 50 6.34 3.47 18.05
CA ASP A 50 6.14 4.25 16.82
C ASP A 50 6.72 3.51 15.61
N VAL A 51 7.84 2.78 15.76
CA VAL A 51 8.41 1.95 14.68
C VAL A 51 7.43 0.85 14.27
N ASP A 52 6.77 0.21 15.23
CA ASP A 52 5.76 -0.82 14.97
C ASP A 52 4.51 -0.22 14.29
N LEU A 53 4.10 0.97 14.71
CA LEU A 53 3.00 1.71 14.10
C LEU A 53 3.29 2.04 12.62
N TRP A 54 4.47 2.57 12.31
CA TRP A 54 4.85 2.88 10.93
C TRP A 54 4.91 1.62 10.05
N ALA A 55 5.39 0.51 10.60
CA ALA A 55 5.42 -0.77 9.90
C ALA A 55 4.01 -1.33 9.60
N ALA A 56 3.02 -1.04 10.45
CA ALA A 56 1.63 -1.37 10.20
C ALA A 56 1.03 -0.47 9.12
N ILE A 57 1.23 0.84 9.23
CA ILE A 57 0.73 1.82 8.23
C ILE A 57 1.30 1.53 6.84
N ALA A 58 2.57 1.14 6.74
CA ALA A 58 3.21 0.85 5.45
C ALA A 58 2.69 -0.43 4.75
N LYS A 59 1.87 -1.24 5.42
CA LYS A 59 1.26 -2.46 4.83
C LYS A 59 -0.15 -2.21 4.29
N GLU A 60 -0.77 -1.09 4.63
CA GLU A 60 -2.09 -0.65 4.14
C GLU A 60 -1.94 0.20 2.88
#